data_AF-A0A6S6TML6-F1
#
_entry.id   AF-A0A6S6TML6-F1
#
_cell.length_a   1.000
_cell.length_b   1.000
_cell.length_c   1.000
_cell.angle_alpha   90.00
_cell.angle_beta   90.00
_cell.angle_gamma   90.00
#
_symmetry.space_group_name_H-M   'P 1'
#
loop_
_entity.id
_entity.type
_entity.pdbx_description
1 polymer ?
#
loop_
_entity_poly.entity_id
_entity_poly.type
_entity_poly.pdbx_seq_one_letter_code
_entity_poly.pdbx_strand_id
1 'polypeptide(L)'
;MPSTELNAKNSTTPEVPEVPEVPEVPDTTGSWNGKTDTSSLRTNPLKFSGDPTFAGIHRMTEDALKNYGLTAHNEFGSTNVTLSNGQALNVKDMMYDLGAGKVGMHIVPVNDHEDVLDSEGEARAGYQLMDSFLRENMGLNSDDPIYALIAYIHPELNTGDLGALAESMLKTEMGNTHLGAYLGKGITSNSPEEYHGRKWEVAGGSPDEFGYPANVQIISMQGVPQATLNKNAHLVDAVLNYGVVFPGDYKNDKFRTIDLNTSLFFYKEWLLNSPENNDVLRLDESWRTYCAEHKTIVANVMLNVPHNAASFKEIFADDGEALWAAFKKDFERHNGRSFRASDETFFEPLWKKEGLSATELP
;
A
#
# COMPACT_ATOMS: atom_id res chain seq x y z
N MET A 1 26.63 -24.70 87.00
CA MET A 1 27.24 -23.77 86.04
C MET A 1 27.06 -24.37 84.64
N PRO A 2 26.65 -23.59 83.64
CA PRO A 2 25.24 -23.26 83.31
C PRO A 2 24.90 -23.76 81.87
N SER A 3 23.69 -24.17 81.48
CA SER A 3 22.40 -23.45 81.31
C SER A 3 22.43 -22.21 80.39
N THR A 4 21.94 -22.37 79.16
CA THR A 4 21.38 -21.29 78.31
C THR A 4 20.51 -21.99 77.26
N GLU A 5 19.21 -22.17 77.50
CA GLU A 5 18.10 -21.23 77.26
C GLU A 5 17.85 -20.88 75.78
N LEU A 6 16.69 -21.35 75.33
CA LEU A 6 16.00 -21.03 74.09
C LEU A 6 15.74 -19.53 73.98
N ASN A 7 16.08 -18.94 72.85
CA ASN A 7 15.52 -17.66 72.41
C ASN A 7 14.81 -17.84 71.06
N ALA A 8 13.48 -17.79 71.12
CA ALA A 8 12.61 -17.63 69.98
C ALA A 8 12.87 -16.26 69.34
N LYS A 9 13.36 -16.25 68.10
CA LYS A 9 13.40 -15.03 67.28
C LYS A 9 12.12 -14.98 66.43
N ASN A 10 11.27 -14.02 66.78
CA ASN A 10 10.26 -13.45 65.89
C ASN A 10 10.94 -12.99 64.60
N SER A 11 10.57 -13.60 63.47
CA SER A 11 10.83 -13.06 62.15
C SER A 11 9.57 -12.34 61.69
N THR A 12 9.53 -11.02 61.92
CA THR A 12 8.58 -10.12 61.27
C THR A 12 8.95 -10.03 59.79
N THR A 13 8.02 -10.44 58.91
CA THR A 13 8.06 -10.15 57.48
C THR A 13 8.12 -8.63 57.27
N PRO A 14 8.96 -8.10 56.36
CA PRO A 14 8.91 -6.67 56.02
C PRO A 14 7.58 -6.36 55.35
N GLU A 15 6.88 -5.34 55.83
CA GLU A 15 5.78 -4.71 55.08
C GLU A 15 6.34 -4.15 53.77
N VAL A 16 5.77 -4.62 52.66
CA VAL A 16 5.96 -4.02 51.34
C VAL A 16 5.29 -2.64 51.38
N PRO A 17 5.96 -1.54 51.01
CA PRO A 17 5.31 -0.24 50.94
C PRO A 17 4.14 -0.29 49.96
N GLU A 18 2.95 0.13 50.39
CA GLU A 18 1.81 0.37 49.51
C GLU A 18 2.24 1.35 48.40
N VAL A 19 2.21 0.87 47.17
CA VAL A 19 2.35 1.71 45.98
C VAL A 19 1.08 2.56 45.90
N PRO A 20 1.17 3.90 45.83
CA PRO A 20 0.00 4.74 45.68
C PRO A 20 -0.79 4.33 44.44
N GLU A 21 -2.10 4.13 44.59
CA GLU A 21 -3.02 3.95 43.46
C GLU A 21 -2.85 5.12 42.48
N VAL A 22 -2.36 4.80 41.28
CA VAL A 22 -2.35 5.73 40.16
C VAL A 22 -3.83 5.92 39.77
N PRO A 23 -4.35 7.16 39.73
CA PRO A 23 -5.72 7.38 39.32
C PRO A 23 -5.92 6.81 37.91
N GLU A 24 -6.96 5.99 37.73
CA GLU A 24 -7.39 5.53 36.42
C GLU A 24 -7.66 6.75 35.53
N VAL A 25 -6.76 6.99 34.58
CA VAL A 25 -7.05 7.85 33.44
C VAL A 25 -8.03 7.05 32.58
N PRO A 26 -9.24 7.56 32.29
CA PRO A 26 -10.18 6.84 31.45
C PRO A 26 -9.52 6.55 30.11
N ASP A 27 -9.44 5.26 29.81
CA ASP A 27 -8.91 4.73 28.57
C ASP A 27 -9.79 5.19 27.41
N THR A 28 -9.36 6.26 26.73
CA THR A 28 -9.96 6.72 25.47
C THR A 28 -9.26 6.10 24.26
N THR A 29 -8.51 5.01 24.42
CA THR A 29 -8.06 4.21 23.28
C THR A 29 -9.21 3.30 22.86
N GLY A 30 -9.75 3.55 21.67
CA GLY A 30 -10.82 2.76 21.09
C GLY A 30 -10.43 1.29 20.99
N SER A 31 -10.95 0.48 21.90
CA SER A 31 -10.80 -0.98 21.87
C SER A 31 -11.58 -1.55 20.69
N TRP A 32 -10.92 -1.76 19.55
CA TRP A 32 -11.47 -2.57 18.46
C TRP A 32 -11.28 -4.05 18.81
N ASN A 33 -12.37 -4.76 19.07
CA ASN A 33 -12.39 -6.08 19.70
C ASN A 33 -12.48 -7.26 18.69
N GLY A 34 -11.92 -7.14 17.49
CA GLY A 34 -11.80 -8.26 16.55
C GLY A 34 -13.13 -8.82 16.03
N LYS A 35 -14.27 -8.24 16.41
CA LYS A 35 -15.46 -8.26 15.58
C LYS A 35 -15.23 -7.21 14.51
N THR A 36 -15.43 -7.58 13.24
CA THR A 36 -15.67 -6.62 12.17
C THR A 36 -16.59 -5.56 12.75
N ASP A 37 -16.10 -4.32 12.83
CA ASP A 37 -16.94 -3.23 13.31
C ASP A 37 -18.10 -3.13 12.33
N THR A 38 -19.25 -3.67 12.75
CA THR A 38 -20.52 -3.65 12.04
C THR A 38 -21.30 -2.39 12.41
N SER A 39 -20.71 -1.49 13.22
CA SER A 39 -21.37 -0.26 13.67
C SER A 39 -21.35 0.87 12.64
N SER A 40 -20.63 0.70 11.52
CA SER A 40 -21.03 1.31 10.26
C SER A 40 -21.61 0.23 9.36
N LEU A 41 -22.87 0.40 8.95
CA LEU A 41 -23.43 -0.37 7.84
C LEU A 41 -22.54 -0.09 6.63
N ARG A 42 -21.60 -0.98 6.35
CA ARG A 42 -20.74 -0.84 5.17
C ARG A 42 -21.64 -0.95 3.94
N THR A 43 -21.73 0.12 3.17
CA THR A 43 -22.53 0.12 1.96
C THR A 43 -21.78 -0.66 0.91
N ASN A 44 -22.26 -1.85 0.53
CA ASN A 44 -21.64 -2.61 -0.53
C ASN A 44 -21.77 -1.81 -1.86
N PRO A 45 -20.66 -1.32 -2.45
CA PRO A 45 -20.74 -0.48 -3.65
C PRO A 45 -21.44 -1.16 -4.82
N LEU A 46 -21.30 -2.49 -4.94
CA LEU A 46 -21.95 -3.29 -5.99
C LEU A 46 -23.47 -3.34 -5.87
N LYS A 47 -24.03 -3.05 -4.68
CA LYS A 47 -25.47 -3.06 -4.42
C LYS A 47 -26.04 -1.64 -4.28
N PHE A 48 -25.21 -0.62 -4.38
CA PHE A 48 -25.63 0.77 -4.24
C PHE A 48 -26.35 1.22 -5.51
N SER A 49 -27.59 1.70 -5.35
CA SER A 49 -28.45 2.16 -6.45
C SER A 49 -28.70 3.67 -6.44
N GLY A 50 -28.04 4.42 -5.54
CA GLY A 50 -28.17 5.87 -5.44
C GLY A 50 -27.18 6.61 -6.34
N ASP A 51 -27.23 7.95 -6.27
CA ASP A 51 -26.24 8.79 -6.93
C ASP A 51 -24.89 8.72 -6.21
N PRO A 52 -23.77 8.59 -6.94
CA PRO A 52 -22.45 8.62 -6.35
C PRO A 52 -22.17 9.92 -5.61
N THR A 53 -21.49 9.80 -4.47
CA THR A 53 -20.97 10.95 -3.73
C THR A 53 -19.53 11.23 -4.16
N PHE A 54 -19.30 12.37 -4.79
CA PHE A 54 -17.96 12.93 -4.92
C PHE A 54 -17.70 13.79 -3.69
N ALA A 55 -16.77 13.37 -2.84
CA ALA A 55 -16.40 14.04 -1.60
C ALA A 55 -15.10 14.85 -1.77
N GLY A 56 -14.82 15.68 -0.78
CA GLY A 56 -13.70 16.63 -0.78
C GLY A 56 -14.13 18.04 -1.17
N ILE A 57 -13.15 18.91 -1.33
CA ILE A 57 -13.34 20.32 -1.69
C ILE A 57 -13.34 20.53 -3.22
N HIS A 58 -12.78 19.59 -3.97
CA HIS A 58 -12.72 19.60 -5.43
C HIS A 58 -13.75 18.68 -6.06
N ARG A 59 -14.23 19.05 -7.24
CA ARG A 59 -15.10 18.22 -8.08
C ARG A 59 -14.53 18.22 -9.49
N MET A 60 -14.72 17.10 -10.19
CA MET A 60 -14.52 17.11 -11.63
C MET A 60 -15.52 18.09 -12.24
N THR A 61 -15.09 18.84 -13.24
CA THR A 61 -16.00 19.67 -14.03
C THR A 61 -16.61 18.86 -15.16
N GLU A 62 -17.69 19.34 -15.77
CA GLU A 62 -18.24 18.72 -16.98
C GLU A 62 -17.20 18.69 -18.12
N ASP A 63 -16.33 19.70 -18.21
CA ASP A 63 -15.27 19.73 -19.22
C ASP A 63 -14.18 18.69 -18.92
N ALA A 64 -13.83 18.47 -17.65
CA ALA A 64 -12.91 17.40 -17.27
C ALA A 64 -13.48 16.01 -17.60
N LEU A 65 -14.79 15.80 -17.45
CA LEU A 65 -15.44 14.54 -17.85
C LEU A 65 -15.36 14.29 -19.35
N LYS A 66 -15.55 15.34 -20.17
CA LYS A 66 -15.47 15.24 -21.64
C LYS A 66 -14.09 14.81 -22.12
N ASN A 67 -13.02 15.15 -21.40
CA ASN A 67 -11.66 14.67 -21.71
C ASN A 67 -11.55 13.14 -21.65
N TYR A 68 -12.45 12.47 -20.92
CA TYR A 68 -12.54 11.01 -20.83
C TYR A 68 -13.76 10.46 -21.60
N GLY A 69 -14.34 11.24 -22.51
CA GLY A 69 -15.53 10.82 -23.26
C GLY A 69 -16.77 10.55 -22.40
N LEU A 70 -16.80 11.06 -21.17
CA LEU A 70 -17.91 10.85 -20.23
C LEU A 70 -18.91 12.01 -20.32
N THR A 71 -20.18 11.67 -20.13
CA THR A 71 -21.30 12.64 -20.18
C THR A 71 -21.93 12.87 -18.81
N ALA A 72 -21.67 12.00 -17.84
CA ALA A 72 -22.20 12.13 -16.50
C ALA A 72 -21.19 11.69 -15.44
N HIS A 73 -21.22 12.36 -14.28
CA HIS A 73 -20.38 12.02 -13.14
C HIS A 73 -20.55 10.58 -12.68
N ASN A 74 -21.76 10.02 -12.79
CA ASN A 74 -22.03 8.66 -12.36
C ASN A 74 -21.31 7.60 -13.20
N GLU A 75 -20.79 7.96 -14.37
CA GLU A 75 -20.01 7.11 -15.27
C GLU A 75 -18.54 7.00 -14.82
N PHE A 76 -18.02 8.03 -14.14
CA PHE A 76 -16.64 8.07 -13.68
C PHE A 76 -16.42 7.10 -12.51
N GLY A 77 -15.61 6.06 -12.71
CA GLY A 77 -15.39 5.00 -11.71
C GLY A 77 -16.53 3.97 -11.64
N SER A 78 -17.30 3.82 -12.72
CA SER A 78 -18.29 2.77 -12.88
C SER A 78 -18.13 2.06 -14.22
N THR A 79 -18.81 0.93 -14.41
CA THR A 79 -18.88 0.22 -15.69
C THR A 79 -20.33 -0.13 -16.05
N ASN A 80 -20.77 0.24 -17.25
CA ASN A 80 -22.02 -0.18 -17.86
C ASN A 80 -21.88 -1.56 -18.52
N VAL A 81 -22.51 -2.56 -17.94
CA VAL A 81 -22.54 -3.94 -18.44
C VAL A 81 -23.82 -4.17 -19.22
N THR A 82 -23.71 -4.44 -20.52
CA THR A 82 -24.87 -4.82 -21.34
C THR A 82 -25.13 -6.32 -21.22
N LEU A 83 -26.31 -6.67 -20.71
CA LEU A 83 -26.77 -8.04 -20.56
C LEU A 83 -27.31 -8.58 -21.89
N SER A 84 -27.42 -9.91 -22.00
CA SER A 84 -27.88 -10.59 -23.22
C SER A 84 -29.32 -10.23 -23.65
N ASN A 85 -30.14 -9.71 -22.72
CA ASN A 85 -31.48 -9.22 -22.99
C ASN A 85 -31.51 -7.74 -23.44
N GLY A 86 -30.36 -7.10 -23.63
CA GLY A 86 -30.21 -5.69 -23.99
C GLY A 86 -30.32 -4.70 -22.82
N GLN A 87 -30.56 -5.18 -21.59
CA GLN A 87 -30.55 -4.32 -20.40
C GLN A 87 -29.12 -3.92 -20.03
N ALA A 88 -28.91 -2.65 -19.69
CA ALA A 88 -27.65 -2.20 -19.11
C ALA A 88 -27.72 -2.22 -17.57
N LEU A 89 -26.67 -2.76 -16.94
CA LEU A 89 -26.43 -2.68 -15.51
C LEU A 89 -25.22 -1.78 -15.27
N ASN A 90 -25.38 -0.70 -14.51
CA ASN A 90 -24.25 0.12 -14.09
C ASN A 90 -23.65 -0.44 -12.79
N VAL A 91 -22.38 -0.84 -12.83
CA VAL A 91 -21.63 -1.42 -11.73
C VAL A 91 -20.65 -0.38 -11.21
N LYS A 92 -20.71 -0.06 -9.92
CA LYS A 92 -19.79 0.90 -9.26
C LYS A 92 -18.50 0.19 -8.85
N ASP A 93 -17.64 -0.12 -9.82
CA ASP A 93 -16.45 -0.96 -9.65
C ASP A 93 -15.22 -0.21 -9.11
N MET A 94 -15.16 1.12 -9.23
CA MET A 94 -14.09 1.95 -8.67
C MET A 94 -14.60 3.04 -7.72
N MET A 95 -15.80 2.86 -7.18
CA MET A 95 -16.36 3.69 -6.11
C MET A 95 -16.41 2.92 -4.81
N TYR A 96 -16.17 3.62 -3.71
CA TYR A 96 -16.00 3.02 -2.39
C TYR A 96 -17.01 3.59 -1.40
N ASP A 97 -17.23 2.85 -0.32
CA ASP A 97 -18.04 3.33 0.80
C ASP A 97 -17.35 4.52 1.47
N LEU A 98 -18.05 5.65 1.53
CA LEU A 98 -17.60 6.88 2.17
C LEU A 98 -18.21 7.06 3.56
N GLY A 99 -18.93 6.04 4.06
CA GLY A 99 -19.67 6.08 5.31
C GLY A 99 -21.03 6.76 5.19
N ALA A 100 -21.84 6.66 6.23
CA ALA A 100 -23.17 7.27 6.32
C ALA A 100 -24.10 6.94 5.12
N GLY A 101 -23.99 5.72 4.57
CA GLY A 101 -24.80 5.26 3.44
C GLY A 101 -24.37 5.81 2.08
N LYS A 102 -23.20 6.45 1.97
CA LYS A 102 -22.70 7.06 0.75
C LYS A 102 -21.68 6.15 0.06
N VAL A 103 -21.76 6.07 -1.27
CA VAL A 103 -20.78 5.39 -2.12
C VAL A 103 -20.28 6.38 -3.16
N GLY A 104 -18.97 6.42 -3.40
CA GLY A 104 -18.36 7.30 -4.39
C GLY A 104 -16.85 7.43 -4.22
N MET A 105 -16.32 8.64 -4.41
CA MET A 105 -14.88 8.89 -4.43
C MET A 105 -14.53 10.19 -3.72
N HIS A 106 -13.35 10.27 -3.13
CA HIS A 106 -12.76 11.54 -2.68
C HIS A 106 -11.87 12.08 -3.79
N ILE A 107 -12.18 13.25 -4.33
CA ILE A 107 -11.40 13.83 -5.43
C ILE A 107 -10.36 14.78 -4.85
N VAL A 108 -9.09 14.46 -5.09
CA VAL A 108 -7.94 15.26 -4.66
C VAL A 108 -7.11 15.61 -5.89
N PRO A 109 -6.97 16.89 -6.25
CA PRO A 109 -6.15 17.28 -7.39
C PRO A 109 -4.67 17.12 -7.03
N VAL A 110 -3.89 16.74 -8.04
CA VAL A 110 -2.43 16.72 -8.00
C VAL A 110 -1.90 17.44 -9.22
N ASN A 111 -0.78 18.14 -9.08
CA ASN A 111 -0.11 18.80 -10.19
C ASN A 111 1.42 18.71 -9.98
N ASP A 112 2.15 18.26 -11.00
CA ASP A 112 3.60 18.10 -10.94
C ASP A 112 4.37 19.40 -11.23
N HIS A 113 3.71 20.42 -11.80
CA HIS A 113 4.36 21.63 -12.32
C HIS A 113 3.86 22.92 -11.67
N GLU A 114 2.64 22.93 -11.15
CA GLU A 114 2.00 24.14 -10.61
C GLU A 114 1.39 23.88 -9.23
N ASP A 115 0.95 24.98 -8.61
CA ASP A 115 0.19 24.94 -7.38
C ASP A 115 -1.26 24.49 -7.63
N VAL A 116 -1.88 23.90 -6.61
CA VAL A 116 -3.31 23.63 -6.51
C VAL A 116 -3.93 24.55 -5.46
N LEU A 117 -5.23 24.84 -5.56
CA LEU A 117 -5.93 25.69 -4.60
C LEU A 117 -6.54 24.86 -3.48
N ASP A 118 -6.47 25.31 -2.23
CA ASP A 118 -7.19 24.70 -1.11
C ASP A 118 -8.64 25.21 -0.98
N SER A 119 -9.32 24.84 0.12
CA SER A 119 -10.72 25.26 0.37
C SER A 119 -10.90 26.75 0.55
N GLU A 120 -9.84 27.45 0.94
CA GLU A 120 -9.80 28.89 1.15
C GLU A 120 -9.40 29.64 -0.13
N GLY A 121 -9.05 28.91 -1.19
CA GLY A 121 -8.56 29.46 -2.45
C GLY A 121 -7.08 29.84 -2.40
N GLU A 122 -6.34 29.39 -1.39
CA GLU A 122 -4.90 29.64 -1.26
C GLU A 122 -4.09 28.65 -2.08
N ALA A 123 -3.02 29.13 -2.71
CA ALA A 123 -2.13 28.30 -3.51
C ALA A 123 -1.25 27.40 -2.63
N ARG A 124 -1.20 26.12 -2.98
CA ARG A 124 -0.44 25.05 -2.33
C ARG A 124 0.37 24.31 -3.36
N ALA A 125 1.58 23.86 -3.03
CA ALA A 125 2.34 23.02 -3.97
C ALA A 125 1.50 21.83 -4.40
N GLY A 126 1.55 21.44 -5.68
CA GLY A 126 0.56 20.56 -6.30
C GLY A 126 0.35 19.19 -5.64
N TYR A 127 1.25 18.73 -4.78
CA TYR A 127 1.11 17.50 -3.99
C TYR A 127 0.54 17.68 -2.58
N GLN A 128 0.49 18.91 -2.05
CA GLN A 128 0.26 19.17 -0.62
C GLN A 128 -1.13 18.73 -0.16
N LEU A 129 -2.15 18.83 -1.02
CA LEU A 129 -3.49 18.36 -0.69
C LEU A 129 -3.54 16.83 -0.57
N MET A 130 -2.84 16.11 -1.43
CA MET A 130 -2.69 14.65 -1.34
C MET A 130 -1.91 14.25 -0.09
N ASP A 131 -0.79 14.91 0.19
CA ASP A 131 -0.02 14.66 1.41
C ASP A 131 -0.86 14.89 2.67
N SER A 132 -1.60 16.00 2.72
CA SER A 132 -2.45 16.33 3.87
C SER A 132 -3.57 15.30 4.05
N PHE A 133 -4.24 14.94 2.95
CA PHE A 133 -5.29 13.93 2.95
C PHE A 133 -4.78 12.57 3.43
N LEU A 134 -3.63 12.10 2.91
CA LEU A 134 -3.07 10.82 3.32
C LEU A 134 -2.57 10.85 4.76
N ARG A 135 -1.92 11.94 5.21
CA ARG A 135 -1.47 12.05 6.60
C ARG A 135 -2.63 11.99 7.58
N GLU A 136 -3.72 12.68 7.29
CA GLU A 136 -4.93 12.62 8.10
C GLU A 136 -5.50 11.19 8.15
N ASN A 137 -5.71 10.56 6.99
CA ASN A 137 -6.33 9.23 6.90
C ASN A 137 -5.42 8.10 7.45
N MET A 138 -4.11 8.29 7.43
CA MET A 138 -3.12 7.35 7.96
C MET A 138 -2.74 7.62 9.42
N GLY A 139 -3.19 8.74 10.01
CA GLY A 139 -2.79 9.16 11.36
C GLY A 139 -1.29 9.47 11.49
N LEU A 140 -0.70 10.08 10.46
CA LEU A 140 0.74 10.38 10.39
C LEU A 140 1.06 11.77 10.92
N ASN A 141 2.23 11.91 11.56
CA ASN A 141 2.83 13.19 11.87
C ASN A 141 3.40 13.85 10.60
N SER A 142 3.90 15.08 10.71
CA SER A 142 4.47 15.84 9.58
C SER A 142 5.68 15.16 8.92
N ASP A 143 6.49 14.46 9.71
CA ASP A 143 7.76 13.87 9.27
C ASP A 143 7.66 12.37 8.99
N ASP A 144 6.52 11.75 9.32
CA ASP A 144 6.33 10.33 9.07
C ASP A 144 6.26 10.04 7.54
N PRO A 145 6.78 8.89 7.09
CA PRO A 145 6.76 8.53 5.68
C PRO A 145 5.34 8.24 5.19
N ILE A 146 5.03 8.69 3.98
CA ILE A 146 3.80 8.34 3.25
C ILE A 146 4.13 7.20 2.30
N TYR A 147 3.36 6.12 2.33
CA TYR A 147 3.36 5.11 1.28
C TYR A 147 1.92 4.72 0.96
N ALA A 148 1.54 4.80 -0.31
CA ALA A 148 0.24 4.36 -0.80
C ALA A 148 0.41 3.74 -2.19
N LEU A 149 -0.41 2.76 -2.57
CA LEU A 149 -0.41 2.29 -3.96
C LEU A 149 -1.21 3.27 -4.83
N ILE A 150 -0.79 3.43 -6.09
CA ILE A 150 -1.45 4.27 -7.09
C ILE A 150 -1.90 3.36 -8.24
N ALA A 151 -3.20 3.22 -8.46
CA ALA A 151 -3.75 2.53 -9.62
C ALA A 151 -4.27 3.57 -10.62
N TYR A 152 -3.55 3.76 -11.73
CA TYR A 152 -3.97 4.64 -12.82
C TYR A 152 -5.11 4.00 -13.60
N ILE A 153 -6.14 4.76 -13.91
CA ILE A 153 -7.37 4.25 -14.52
C ILE A 153 -7.68 4.90 -15.86
N HIS A 154 -8.44 4.18 -16.68
CA HIS A 154 -9.07 4.68 -17.91
C HIS A 154 -10.58 4.83 -17.68
N PRO A 155 -11.07 6.02 -17.27
CA PRO A 155 -12.49 6.24 -17.02
C PRO A 155 -13.36 6.06 -18.26
N GLU A 156 -12.79 6.27 -19.46
CA GLU A 156 -13.45 6.12 -20.75
C GLU A 156 -13.72 4.65 -21.12
N LEU A 157 -12.96 3.71 -20.55
CA LEU A 157 -13.12 2.26 -20.79
C LEU A 157 -14.14 1.66 -19.83
N ASN A 158 -15.35 2.24 -19.83
CA ASN A 158 -16.42 1.99 -18.85
C ASN A 158 -17.67 1.29 -19.40
N THR A 159 -17.67 0.77 -20.62
CA THR A 159 -18.86 0.13 -21.19
C THR A 159 -18.48 -1.13 -21.95
N GLY A 160 -19.23 -2.23 -21.75
CA GLY A 160 -19.02 -3.48 -22.48
C GLY A 160 -20.17 -4.47 -22.25
N ASP A 161 -20.32 -5.47 -23.12
CA ASP A 161 -21.15 -6.64 -22.83
C ASP A 161 -20.37 -7.70 -22.03
N LEU A 162 -21.05 -8.75 -21.57
CA LEU A 162 -20.40 -9.81 -20.78
C LEU A 162 -19.28 -10.55 -21.55
N GLY A 163 -19.40 -10.70 -22.87
CA GLY A 163 -18.37 -11.33 -23.69
C GLY A 163 -17.15 -10.42 -23.81
N ALA A 164 -17.38 -9.13 -24.07
CA ALA A 164 -16.34 -8.12 -24.12
C ALA A 164 -15.58 -8.07 -22.79
N LEU A 165 -16.27 -7.96 -21.65
CA LEU A 165 -15.62 -7.90 -20.34
C LEU A 165 -14.80 -9.16 -19.98
N ALA A 166 -15.17 -10.33 -20.53
CA ALA A 166 -14.48 -11.59 -20.28
C ALA A 166 -13.29 -11.82 -21.22
N GLU A 167 -13.36 -11.34 -22.47
CA GLU A 167 -12.43 -11.78 -23.52
C GLU A 167 -11.61 -10.66 -24.18
N SER A 168 -12.16 -9.44 -24.30
CA SER A 168 -11.56 -8.36 -25.12
C SER A 168 -11.39 -7.02 -24.41
N MET A 169 -12.12 -6.82 -23.31
CA MET A 169 -12.10 -5.68 -22.41
C MET A 169 -11.88 -6.19 -20.98
N LEU A 170 -10.77 -6.90 -20.75
CA LEU A 170 -10.39 -7.31 -19.40
C LEU A 170 -10.33 -6.07 -18.52
N LYS A 171 -11.37 -5.83 -17.71
CA LYS A 171 -11.50 -4.57 -16.96
C LYS A 171 -10.35 -4.35 -15.98
N THR A 172 -9.73 -5.43 -15.54
CA THR A 172 -8.49 -5.40 -14.73
C THR A 172 -7.29 -4.84 -15.50
N GLU A 173 -7.25 -4.97 -16.82
CA GLU A 173 -6.15 -4.53 -17.70
C GLU A 173 -6.49 -3.22 -18.43
N MET A 174 -7.74 -3.07 -18.86
CA MET A 174 -8.20 -1.87 -19.57
C MET A 174 -8.75 -0.80 -18.63
N GLY A 175 -9.28 -1.17 -17.47
CA GLY A 175 -9.77 -0.20 -16.47
C GLY A 175 -8.67 0.34 -15.57
N ASN A 176 -7.61 -0.45 -15.31
CA ASN A 176 -6.41 -0.02 -14.58
C ASN A 176 -5.19 -0.21 -15.49
N THR A 177 -4.54 0.88 -15.91
CA THR A 177 -3.46 0.83 -16.89
C THR A 177 -2.08 0.62 -16.28
N HIS A 178 -1.89 1.04 -15.03
CA HIS A 178 -0.59 1.02 -14.37
C HIS A 178 -0.75 1.01 -12.86
N LEU A 179 0.10 0.26 -12.17
CA LEU A 179 0.19 0.23 -10.71
C LEU A 179 1.55 0.78 -10.28
N GLY A 180 1.52 1.88 -9.54
CA GLY A 180 2.69 2.50 -8.92
C GLY A 180 2.50 2.64 -7.41
N ALA A 181 3.35 3.45 -6.80
CA ALA A 181 3.22 3.87 -5.41
C ALA A 181 3.46 5.37 -5.27
N TYR A 182 2.83 5.99 -4.28
CA TYR A 182 3.07 7.36 -3.85
C TYR A 182 3.96 7.36 -2.61
N LEU A 183 5.04 8.14 -2.64
CA LEU A 183 6.04 8.21 -1.57
C LEU A 183 5.94 9.50 -0.73
N GLY A 184 4.95 10.35 -1.03
CA GLY A 184 4.82 11.70 -0.45
C GLY A 184 5.59 12.76 -1.24
N LYS A 185 5.30 14.03 -0.95
CA LYS A 185 6.01 15.20 -1.54
C LYS A 185 6.02 15.23 -3.07
N GLY A 186 4.97 14.73 -3.71
CA GLY A 186 4.83 14.67 -5.17
C GLY A 186 5.63 13.55 -5.84
N ILE A 187 6.31 12.69 -5.06
CA ILE A 187 7.16 11.64 -5.61
C ILE A 187 6.35 10.36 -5.80
N THR A 188 6.32 9.86 -7.03
CA THR A 188 5.80 8.52 -7.35
C THR A 188 6.95 7.52 -7.52
N SER A 189 6.63 6.24 -7.33
CA SER A 189 7.49 5.10 -7.64
C SER A 189 6.74 4.18 -8.60
N ASN A 190 7.18 4.16 -9.84
CA ASN A 190 6.63 3.33 -10.90
C ASN A 190 7.63 2.24 -11.25
N SER A 191 7.13 1.14 -11.81
CA SER A 191 7.98 0.11 -12.39
C SER A 191 7.77 0.14 -13.90
N PRO A 192 8.84 0.18 -14.73
CA PRO A 192 10.24 0.43 -14.35
C PRO A 192 10.43 1.82 -13.70
N GLU A 193 11.52 2.02 -12.94
CA GLU A 193 11.75 3.23 -12.11
C GLU A 193 11.56 4.56 -12.85
N GLU A 194 12.03 4.63 -14.10
CA GLU A 194 11.97 5.83 -14.94
C GLU A 194 10.59 6.07 -15.56
N TYR A 195 9.65 5.15 -15.38
CA TYR A 195 8.30 5.29 -15.90
C TYR A 195 7.62 6.50 -15.22
N HIS A 196 7.21 7.47 -16.05
CA HIS A 196 6.70 8.79 -15.64
C HIS A 196 7.68 9.66 -14.84
N GLY A 197 8.98 9.31 -14.77
CA GLY A 197 10.01 10.16 -14.16
C GLY A 197 9.72 10.54 -12.70
N ARG A 198 9.10 9.64 -11.92
CA ARG A 198 8.70 9.83 -10.52
C ARG A 198 7.64 10.94 -10.30
N LYS A 199 6.82 11.21 -11.31
CA LYS A 199 5.73 12.17 -11.31
C LYS A 199 4.36 11.49 -11.37
N TRP A 200 3.30 12.24 -11.10
CA TRP A 200 1.94 11.78 -11.30
C TRP A 200 1.58 11.71 -12.78
N GLU A 201 2.02 12.70 -13.55
CA GLU A 201 1.77 12.86 -14.98
C GLU A 201 2.30 11.67 -15.79
N VAL A 202 1.43 11.11 -16.62
CA VAL A 202 1.79 10.06 -17.56
C VAL A 202 2.37 10.69 -18.83
N ALA A 203 3.70 10.77 -18.91
CA ALA A 203 4.39 11.24 -20.12
C ALA A 203 4.17 10.24 -21.28
N GLY A 204 3.32 10.61 -22.26
CA GLY A 204 3.07 9.79 -23.44
C GLY A 204 2.32 10.58 -24.53
N GLY A 205 3.01 10.87 -25.64
CA GLY A 205 2.54 11.72 -26.74
C GLY A 205 1.41 11.16 -27.61
N SER A 206 0.25 10.90 -27.00
CA SER A 206 -1.05 10.93 -27.69
C SER A 206 -1.57 12.38 -27.67
N PRO A 207 -2.31 12.85 -28.70
CA PRO A 207 -2.94 14.18 -28.69
C PRO A 207 -3.97 14.43 -27.57
N ASP A 208 -4.21 13.46 -26.68
CA ASP A 208 -5.05 13.61 -25.50
C ASP A 208 -4.15 13.94 -24.28
N GLU A 209 -3.76 15.22 -24.19
CA GLU A 209 -2.75 15.82 -23.28
C GLU A 209 -3.11 15.82 -21.77
N PHE A 210 -4.10 15.03 -21.31
CA PHE A 210 -4.75 15.26 -20.00
C PHE A 210 -4.31 14.33 -18.85
N GLY A 211 -3.45 13.34 -19.11
CA GLY A 211 -3.01 12.35 -18.13
C GLY A 211 -4.11 11.40 -17.63
N TYR A 212 -3.72 10.34 -16.91
CA TYR A 212 -4.66 9.38 -16.33
C TYR A 212 -4.96 9.71 -14.87
N PRO A 213 -6.24 9.77 -14.45
CA PRO A 213 -6.56 9.85 -13.04
C PRO A 213 -6.15 8.54 -12.36
N ALA A 214 -6.00 8.58 -11.04
CA ALA A 214 -5.57 7.41 -10.29
C ALA A 214 -6.33 7.24 -8.98
N ASN A 215 -6.55 5.98 -8.61
CA ASN A 215 -7.00 5.60 -7.28
C ASN A 215 -5.80 5.40 -6.36
N VAL A 216 -5.83 6.08 -5.23
CA VAL A 216 -4.81 5.96 -4.18
C VAL A 216 -5.32 5.03 -3.09
N GLN A 217 -4.52 4.00 -2.78
CA GLN A 217 -4.90 2.92 -1.86
C GLN A 217 -3.96 2.90 -0.66
N ILE A 218 -4.53 2.98 0.54
CA ILE A 218 -3.81 2.86 1.81
C ILE A 218 -3.81 1.40 2.23
N ILE A 219 -2.63 0.85 2.50
CA ILE A 219 -2.48 -0.47 3.12
C ILE A 219 -2.10 -0.26 4.59
N SER A 220 -2.91 -0.82 5.49
CA SER A 220 -2.68 -0.78 6.94
C SER A 220 -2.67 -2.20 7.49
N MET A 221 -1.97 -2.41 8.62
CA MET A 221 -1.89 -3.70 9.29
C MET A 221 -2.24 -3.56 10.76
N GLN A 222 -3.12 -4.43 11.25
CA GLN A 222 -3.60 -4.37 12.63
C GLN A 222 -2.44 -4.48 13.63
N GLY A 223 -2.42 -3.55 14.59
CA GLY A 223 -1.41 -3.51 15.65
C GLY A 223 -0.04 -3.00 15.20
N VAL A 224 0.08 -2.44 13.98
CA VAL A 224 1.32 -1.86 13.48
C VAL A 224 1.11 -0.37 13.21
N PRO A 225 1.92 0.53 13.81
CA PRO A 225 1.86 1.95 13.50
C PRO A 225 2.07 2.20 12.00
N GLN A 226 1.22 3.03 11.40
CA GLN A 226 1.27 3.28 9.95
C GLN A 226 2.61 3.87 9.50
N ALA A 227 3.22 4.73 10.32
CA ALA A 227 4.57 5.26 10.07
C ALA A 227 5.63 4.15 9.97
N THR A 228 5.55 3.13 10.83
CA THR A 228 6.46 1.97 10.79
C THR A 228 6.24 1.14 9.54
N LEU A 229 4.98 0.90 9.16
CA LEU A 229 4.65 0.13 7.97
C LEU A 229 5.08 0.86 6.69
N ASN A 230 4.78 2.16 6.57
CA ASN A 230 5.19 2.99 5.44
C ASN A 230 6.72 3.08 5.33
N LYS A 231 7.43 3.20 6.45
CA LYS A 231 8.88 3.11 6.47
C LYS A 231 9.36 1.79 5.90
N ASN A 232 8.75 0.67 6.31
CA ASN A 232 9.10 -0.65 5.77
C ASN A 232 8.82 -0.73 4.26
N ALA A 233 7.70 -0.19 3.80
CA ALA A 233 7.34 -0.13 2.40
C ALA A 233 8.37 0.65 1.56
N HIS A 234 8.86 1.80 2.05
CA HIS A 234 9.93 2.55 1.40
C HIS A 234 11.22 1.73 1.25
N LEU A 235 11.59 0.96 2.27
CA LEU A 235 12.78 0.11 2.22
C LEU A 235 12.65 -0.97 1.14
N VAL A 236 11.49 -1.62 1.08
CA VAL A 236 11.21 -2.68 0.10
C VAL A 236 11.15 -2.12 -1.31
N ASP A 237 10.36 -1.05 -1.50
CA ASP A 237 10.12 -0.44 -2.80
C ASP A 237 11.42 0.10 -3.41
N ALA A 238 12.27 0.76 -2.61
CA ALA A 238 13.57 1.26 -3.08
C ALA A 238 14.52 0.14 -3.56
N VAL A 239 14.48 -1.04 -2.94
CA VAL A 239 15.34 -2.17 -3.30
C VAL A 239 14.77 -2.97 -4.48
N LEU A 240 13.46 -3.23 -4.48
CA LEU A 240 12.81 -4.04 -5.52
C LEU A 240 12.64 -3.27 -6.84
N ASN A 241 12.39 -1.97 -6.80
CA ASN A 241 12.06 -1.22 -8.00
C ASN A 241 13.26 -0.93 -8.92
N TYR A 242 14.48 -1.10 -8.41
CA TYR A 242 15.70 -0.83 -9.16
C TYR A 242 16.08 -1.94 -10.13
N GLY A 243 16.13 -1.63 -11.43
CA GLY A 243 16.53 -2.60 -12.46
C GLY A 243 15.44 -3.63 -12.78
N VAL A 244 14.17 -3.26 -12.55
CA VAL A 244 13.01 -4.01 -13.05
C VAL A 244 13.04 -4.03 -14.58
N VAL A 245 12.84 -5.22 -15.13
CA VAL A 245 12.74 -5.45 -16.58
C VAL A 245 11.37 -6.04 -16.84
N PHE A 246 10.62 -5.44 -17.77
CA PHE A 246 9.32 -5.95 -18.17
C PHE A 246 9.43 -7.16 -19.11
N PRO A 247 8.46 -8.07 -19.09
CA PRO A 247 8.36 -9.14 -20.08
C PRO A 247 8.18 -8.55 -21.48
N GLY A 248 8.66 -9.25 -22.52
CA GLY A 248 8.53 -8.78 -23.90
C GLY A 248 7.07 -8.81 -24.37
N ASP A 249 6.32 -9.84 -23.96
CA ASP A 249 4.89 -9.98 -24.20
C ASP A 249 4.09 -9.80 -22.89
N TYR A 250 3.96 -8.55 -22.45
CA TYR A 250 3.24 -8.24 -21.21
C TYR A 250 1.74 -8.55 -21.27
N LYS A 251 1.15 -8.68 -22.47
CA LYS A 251 -0.28 -9.02 -22.65
C LYS A 251 -0.58 -10.46 -22.23
N ASN A 252 0.41 -11.35 -22.38
CA ASN A 252 0.32 -12.75 -21.96
C ASN A 252 1.25 -13.06 -20.78
N ASP A 253 1.58 -12.03 -19.98
CA ASP A 253 2.41 -12.20 -18.80
C ASP A 253 1.75 -13.14 -17.79
N LYS A 254 2.58 -13.90 -17.07
CA LYS A 254 2.11 -14.83 -16.04
C LYS A 254 2.33 -14.20 -14.69
N PHE A 255 1.24 -13.81 -14.05
CA PHE A 255 1.27 -13.40 -12.64
C PHE A 255 1.64 -14.61 -11.77
N ARG A 256 2.90 -14.70 -11.33
CA ARG A 256 3.44 -15.86 -10.57
C ARG A 256 3.39 -15.64 -9.08
N THR A 257 3.53 -14.42 -8.63
CA THR A 257 3.65 -14.06 -7.21
C THR A 257 2.28 -13.96 -6.52
N ILE A 258 1.43 -14.96 -6.78
CA ILE A 258 0.09 -15.10 -6.20
C ILE A 258 0.10 -15.62 -4.75
N ASP A 259 1.26 -16.10 -4.27
CA ASP A 259 1.45 -16.59 -2.92
C ASP A 259 2.69 -16.00 -2.25
N LEU A 260 2.72 -16.10 -0.92
CA LEU A 260 3.78 -15.52 -0.10
C LEU A 260 5.14 -16.19 -0.35
N ASN A 261 5.18 -17.51 -0.54
CA ASN A 261 6.44 -18.23 -0.71
C ASN A 261 7.10 -17.85 -2.03
N THR A 262 6.33 -17.73 -3.11
CA THR A 262 6.85 -17.26 -4.40
C THR A 262 7.31 -15.80 -4.31
N SER A 263 6.59 -14.94 -3.58
CA SER A 263 7.00 -13.53 -3.37
C SER A 263 8.29 -13.41 -2.55
N LEU A 264 8.44 -14.21 -1.48
CA LEU A 264 9.64 -14.22 -0.64
C LEU A 264 10.83 -14.88 -1.35
N PHE A 265 10.59 -15.91 -2.16
CA PHE A 265 11.60 -16.47 -3.04
C PHE A 265 12.11 -15.41 -4.03
N PHE A 266 11.20 -14.69 -4.70
CA PHE A 266 11.58 -13.59 -5.58
C PHE A 266 12.43 -12.55 -4.86
N TYR A 267 12.01 -12.11 -3.66
CA TYR A 267 12.76 -11.12 -2.88
C TYR A 267 14.14 -11.63 -2.45
N LYS A 268 14.24 -12.89 -1.99
CA LYS A 268 15.51 -13.55 -1.66
C LYS A 268 16.45 -13.53 -2.86
N GLU A 269 16.00 -14.03 -4.00
CA GLU A 269 16.80 -14.08 -5.22
C GLU A 269 17.15 -12.68 -5.73
N TRP A 270 16.27 -11.69 -5.55
CA TRP A 270 16.53 -10.31 -5.91
C TRP A 270 17.68 -9.71 -5.10
N LEU A 271 17.71 -9.94 -3.78
CA LEU A 271 18.76 -9.47 -2.88
C LEU A 271 20.10 -10.16 -3.14
N LEU A 272 20.10 -11.48 -3.30
CA LEU A 272 21.31 -12.24 -3.60
C LEU A 272 21.88 -11.86 -4.97
N ASN A 273 21.02 -11.43 -5.89
CA ASN A 273 21.35 -11.14 -7.28
C ASN A 273 21.24 -9.65 -7.70
N SER A 274 21.48 -8.75 -6.77
CA SER A 274 21.87 -7.36 -7.03
C SER A 274 22.91 -7.33 -8.18
N PRO A 275 22.86 -6.43 -9.20
CA PRO A 275 23.56 -6.54 -10.51
C PRO A 275 25.05 -6.93 -10.52
N GLU A 276 25.70 -6.93 -9.38
CA GLU A 276 27.05 -7.45 -9.13
C GLU A 276 27.09 -8.99 -8.93
N ASN A 277 25.95 -9.64 -8.76
CA ASN A 277 25.72 -11.05 -8.49
C ASN A 277 24.57 -11.55 -9.39
N ASN A 278 24.88 -12.42 -10.35
CA ASN A 278 23.98 -13.36 -11.08
C ASN A 278 22.52 -12.94 -11.46
N ASP A 279 22.33 -12.27 -12.61
CA ASP A 279 21.05 -11.75 -13.16
C ASP A 279 19.91 -12.76 -13.50
N VAL A 280 19.71 -13.87 -12.77
CA VAL A 280 18.71 -14.90 -13.13
C VAL A 280 17.30 -14.32 -13.31
N LEU A 281 16.81 -13.47 -12.39
CA LEU A 281 15.47 -12.88 -12.48
C LEU A 281 15.32 -11.86 -13.62
N ARG A 282 16.42 -11.23 -14.07
CA ARG A 282 16.40 -10.24 -15.16
C ARG A 282 16.59 -10.89 -16.53
N LEU A 283 17.37 -11.98 -16.58
CA LEU A 283 17.68 -12.72 -17.81
C LEU A 283 16.58 -13.73 -18.15
N ASP A 284 15.98 -14.37 -17.16
CA ASP A 284 14.85 -15.28 -17.37
C ASP A 284 13.56 -14.47 -17.52
N GLU A 285 13.07 -14.39 -18.75
CA GLU A 285 11.82 -13.69 -19.09
C GLU A 285 10.63 -14.20 -18.26
N SER A 286 10.67 -15.45 -17.81
CA SER A 286 9.58 -16.02 -17.02
C SER A 286 9.48 -15.44 -15.60
N TRP A 287 10.50 -14.73 -15.12
CA TRP A 287 10.53 -14.03 -13.83
C TRP A 287 10.44 -12.50 -13.94
N ARG A 288 10.39 -11.98 -15.17
CA ARG A 288 10.13 -10.56 -15.39
C ARG A 288 8.70 -10.24 -14.98
N THR A 289 8.52 -9.09 -14.36
CA THR A 289 7.22 -8.69 -13.79
C THR A 289 6.75 -7.42 -14.45
N TYR A 290 5.47 -7.37 -14.86
CA TYR A 290 4.81 -6.11 -15.15
C TYR A 290 4.52 -5.29 -13.88
N CYS A 291 4.11 -4.02 -14.01
CA CYS A 291 3.96 -3.09 -12.88
C CYS A 291 3.04 -3.61 -11.76
N ALA A 292 1.91 -4.22 -12.12
CA ALA A 292 0.93 -4.74 -11.17
C ALA A 292 1.50 -5.89 -10.33
N GLU A 293 2.17 -6.85 -10.98
CA GLU A 293 2.83 -7.94 -10.27
C GLU A 293 3.95 -7.40 -9.38
N HIS A 294 4.78 -6.50 -9.91
CA HIS A 294 5.91 -5.95 -9.17
C HIS A 294 5.48 -5.24 -7.88
N LYS A 295 4.47 -4.37 -7.93
CA LYS A 295 3.95 -3.69 -6.73
C LYS A 295 3.21 -4.64 -5.79
N THR A 296 2.68 -5.76 -6.29
CA THR A 296 2.13 -6.82 -5.43
C THR A 296 3.23 -7.53 -4.65
N ILE A 297 4.38 -7.80 -5.26
CA ILE A 297 5.56 -8.35 -4.55
C ILE A 297 6.01 -7.38 -3.46
N VAL A 298 6.12 -6.08 -3.78
CA VAL A 298 6.45 -5.04 -2.78
C VAL A 298 5.46 -5.08 -1.62
N ALA A 299 4.15 -5.15 -1.89
CA ALA A 299 3.12 -5.24 -0.86
C ALA A 299 3.23 -6.52 -0.01
N ASN A 300 3.48 -7.67 -0.63
CA ASN A 300 3.67 -8.93 0.09
C ASN A 300 4.91 -8.88 0.99
N VAL A 301 6.04 -8.37 0.51
CA VAL A 301 7.28 -8.26 1.29
C VAL A 301 7.13 -7.23 2.41
N MET A 302 6.54 -6.05 2.15
CA MET A 302 6.41 -5.02 3.19
C MET A 302 5.51 -5.45 4.36
N LEU A 303 4.54 -6.34 4.13
CA LEU A 303 3.63 -6.86 5.16
C LEU A 303 4.23 -8.04 5.93
N ASN A 304 5.19 -8.76 5.35
CA ASN A 304 5.67 -10.04 5.86
C ASN A 304 7.14 -10.06 6.29
N VAL A 305 7.92 -9.04 5.93
CA VAL A 305 9.34 -8.93 6.25
C VAL A 305 9.61 -7.60 6.97
N PRO A 306 9.64 -7.57 8.30
CA PRO A 306 10.21 -6.44 9.04
C PRO A 306 11.71 -6.39 8.77
N HIS A 307 12.25 -5.23 8.39
CA HIS A 307 13.64 -5.08 7.97
C HIS A 307 14.56 -4.89 9.17
N ASN A 308 14.93 -6.02 9.78
CA ASN A 308 15.95 -6.13 10.82
C ASN A 308 16.62 -7.51 10.76
N ALA A 309 17.77 -7.65 11.40
CA ALA A 309 18.56 -8.89 11.36
C ALA A 309 17.80 -10.13 11.90
N ALA A 310 16.97 -9.96 12.93
CA ALA A 310 16.25 -11.07 13.55
C ALA A 310 15.17 -11.63 12.63
N SER A 311 14.39 -10.76 11.98
CA SER A 311 13.38 -11.18 11.01
C SER A 311 13.97 -11.90 9.81
N PHE A 312 15.08 -11.39 9.26
CA PHE A 312 15.77 -12.04 8.14
C PHE A 312 16.25 -13.45 8.52
N LYS A 313 16.78 -13.61 9.73
CA LYS A 313 17.17 -14.92 10.27
C LYS A 313 15.98 -15.84 10.53
N GLU A 314 14.86 -15.31 11.01
CA GLU A 314 13.63 -16.09 11.25
C GLU A 314 13.04 -16.59 9.93
N ILE A 315 12.94 -15.71 8.92
CA ILE A 315 12.22 -15.98 7.67
C ILE A 315 13.06 -16.83 6.71
N PHE A 316 14.36 -16.56 6.57
CA PHE A 316 15.21 -17.18 5.56
C PHE A 316 16.25 -18.16 6.15
N ALA A 317 16.09 -18.53 7.42
CA ALA A 317 16.94 -19.48 8.13
C ALA A 317 18.45 -19.26 7.88
N ASP A 318 19.12 -20.22 7.23
CA ASP A 318 20.57 -20.23 7.00
C ASP A 318 21.04 -19.08 6.09
N ASP A 319 20.17 -18.57 5.21
CA ASP A 319 20.50 -17.46 4.30
C ASP A 319 20.27 -16.08 4.93
N GLY A 320 19.63 -16.01 6.11
CA GLY A 320 19.16 -14.76 6.71
C GLY A 320 20.27 -13.73 6.97
N GLU A 321 21.46 -14.15 7.42
CA GLU A 321 22.59 -13.25 7.66
C GLU A 321 23.14 -12.66 6.35
N ALA A 322 23.29 -13.50 5.32
CA ALA A 322 23.77 -13.09 4.01
C ALA A 322 22.77 -12.15 3.33
N LEU A 323 21.48 -12.47 3.40
CA LEU A 323 20.41 -11.63 2.87
C LEU A 323 20.31 -10.29 3.59
N TRP A 324 20.47 -10.26 4.91
CA TRP A 324 20.48 -9.00 5.65
C TRP A 324 21.68 -8.12 5.27
N ALA A 325 22.85 -8.72 5.07
CA ALA A 325 24.03 -8.01 4.57
C ALA A 325 23.81 -7.47 3.14
N ALA A 326 23.22 -8.28 2.26
CA ALA A 326 22.90 -7.89 0.89
C ALA A 326 21.89 -6.73 0.84
N PHE A 327 20.80 -6.81 1.63
CA PHE A 327 19.83 -5.73 1.76
C PHE A 327 20.48 -4.40 2.16
N LYS A 328 21.35 -4.41 3.18
CA LYS A 328 22.01 -3.17 3.62
C LYS A 328 22.93 -2.58 2.54
N LYS A 329 23.61 -3.44 1.77
CA LYS A 329 24.47 -3.01 0.65
C LYS A 329 23.63 -2.38 -0.47
N ASP A 330 22.51 -3.01 -0.82
CA ASP A 330 21.59 -2.48 -1.84
C ASP A 330 20.96 -1.18 -1.37
N PHE A 331 20.51 -1.12 -0.12
CA PHE A 331 20.03 0.12 0.48
C PHE A 331 21.06 1.25 0.35
N GLU A 332 22.33 1.00 0.69
CA GLU A 332 23.40 1.99 0.60
C GLU A 332 23.64 2.46 -0.83
N ARG A 333 23.65 1.53 -1.79
CA ARG A 333 23.77 1.85 -3.21
C ARG A 333 22.65 2.76 -3.70
N HIS A 334 21.41 2.52 -3.28
CA HIS A 334 20.24 3.27 -3.77
C HIS A 334 20.00 4.59 -3.02
N ASN A 335 20.35 4.65 -1.74
CA ASN A 335 20.07 5.81 -0.90
C ASN A 335 21.31 6.70 -0.67
N GLY A 336 22.49 6.28 -1.13
CA GLY A 336 23.74 7.02 -0.95
C GLY A 336 24.21 7.13 0.51
N ARG A 337 23.66 6.30 1.41
CA ARG A 337 24.02 6.26 2.83
C ARG A 337 23.89 4.86 3.40
N SER A 338 24.75 4.50 4.34
CA SER A 338 24.67 3.21 5.03
C SER A 338 23.36 3.09 5.84
N PHE A 339 22.84 1.86 5.91
CA PHE A 339 21.69 1.50 6.72
C PHE A 339 22.04 1.49 8.22
N ARG A 340 21.21 2.12 9.06
CA ARG A 340 21.45 2.29 10.50
C ARG A 340 20.39 1.55 11.33
N ALA A 341 20.67 1.32 12.61
CA ALA A 341 19.68 0.74 13.53
C ALA A 341 18.38 1.56 13.59
N SER A 342 18.46 2.89 13.43
CA SER A 342 17.28 3.75 13.35
C SER A 342 16.45 3.55 12.09
N ASP A 343 16.97 2.87 11.05
CA ASP A 343 16.26 2.52 9.82
C ASP A 343 15.52 1.18 9.95
N GLU A 344 15.87 0.34 10.94
CA GLU A 344 15.20 -0.94 11.15
C GLU A 344 13.70 -0.76 11.45
N THR A 345 12.93 -1.77 11.07
CA THR A 345 11.50 -1.86 11.38
C THR A 345 11.22 -3.10 12.20
N PHE A 346 10.29 -2.96 13.14
CA PHE A 346 9.93 -4.01 14.08
C PHE A 346 8.41 -4.08 14.17
N PHE A 347 7.86 -5.22 13.79
CA PHE A 347 6.45 -5.55 13.94
C PHE A 347 6.29 -7.05 13.77
N GLU A 348 5.15 -7.58 14.24
CA GLU A 348 4.77 -8.95 13.95
C GLU A 348 4.27 -9.05 12.49
N PRO A 349 4.89 -9.87 11.64
CA PRO A 349 4.53 -9.97 10.23
C PRO A 349 3.18 -10.63 10.01
N LEU A 350 2.54 -10.35 8.87
CA LEU A 350 1.19 -10.84 8.56
C LEU A 350 1.08 -12.36 8.62
N TRP A 351 2.01 -13.12 8.05
CA TRP A 351 2.00 -14.60 8.13
C TRP A 351 1.88 -15.12 9.56
N LYS A 352 2.56 -14.47 10.51
CA LYS A 352 2.56 -14.87 11.92
C LYS A 352 1.23 -14.52 12.59
N LYS A 353 0.64 -13.38 12.24
CA LYS A 353 -0.71 -12.98 12.69
C LYS A 353 -1.79 -13.95 12.20
N GLU A 354 -1.61 -14.50 10.99
CA GLU A 354 -2.48 -15.53 10.42
C GLU A 354 -2.17 -16.95 10.94
N GLY A 355 -1.23 -17.08 11.89
CA GLY A 355 -0.93 -18.34 12.57
C GLY A 355 0.03 -19.27 11.82
N LEU A 356 0.70 -18.79 10.78
CA LEU A 356 1.75 -19.54 10.09
C LEU A 356 3.04 -19.54 10.90
N SER A 357 3.86 -20.56 10.67
CA SER A 357 5.19 -20.71 11.25
C SER A 357 6.29 -20.39 10.22
N ALA A 358 7.47 -20.02 10.70
CA ALA A 358 8.62 -19.76 9.82
C ALA A 358 9.03 -20.99 8.99
N THR A 359 8.73 -22.22 9.44
CA THR A 359 9.01 -23.45 8.70
C THR A 359 8.13 -23.66 7.47
N GLU A 360 7.07 -22.84 7.31
CA GLU A 360 6.19 -22.85 6.14
C GLU A 360 6.61 -21.80 5.09
N LEU A 361 7.65 -21.01 5.40
CA LEU A 361 8.26 -20.00 4.53
C LEU A 361 9.47 -20.60 3.78
N PRO A 362 9.94 -19.96 2.69
CA PRO A 362 10.96 -20.53 1.79
C PRO A 362 12.39 -20.59 2.35
#